data_AF-A0A3D1GBS1-F1
#
_entry.id   AF-A0A3D1GBS1-F1
#
_cell.length_a   1.000
_cell.length_b   1.000
_cell.length_c   1.000
_cell.angle_alpha   90.00
_cell.angle_beta   90.00
_cell.angle_gamma   90.00
#
_symmetry.space_group_name_H-M   'P 1'
#
loop_
_entity.id
_entity.type
_entity.pdbx_description
1 polymer ?
#
loop_
_entity_poly.entity_id
_entity_poly.type
_entity_poly.pdbx_seq_one_letter_code
_entity_poly.pdbx_strand_id
1 'polypeptide(L)'
;MDQNKIHEADLFVEVSIRYHFIKKDIYVRKKSRSIHTPENITIINSATSITGDFESKETIIFAGTLDGSLICKNKVKLEKGGLVQGNLVSQFADIYGTVQGDVLVHDKLTICETGVIEGTIYCKSFEVLPGATLNGTIQTGDFSEFSQLLNTNLSSTAKQESPDKEVAPRENKEAVSEAYISNKNIQDVIVGIPGKRLPVQQTEAIQNACSEIMELIGFRLEVHDKPELLPYFHKQIFRTDNEDPNSITYHFNSLSNCLNQSLSGESLSNCSPLITRAIQHLLQVIEDIPEISIKLGSILFIKQDEEETFNYTIEAVSESLEGKFRKEPRIINQPEKLSEYLKVA
;
A
#
# COMPACT_ATOMS: atom_id res chain seq x y z
N MET A 1 60.17 -43.48 27.80
CA MET A 1 60.06 -42.28 28.67
C MET A 1 60.35 -41.10 27.76
N ASP A 2 59.41 -40.25 27.35
CA ASP A 2 58.05 -40.04 27.83
C ASP A 2 57.16 -39.45 26.73
N GLN A 3 55.92 -39.91 26.78
CA GLN A 3 54.61 -39.27 26.52
C GLN A 3 54.54 -38.09 25.52
N ASN A 4 53.84 -38.26 24.39
CA ASN A 4 52.40 -38.02 24.24
C ASN A 4 51.96 -36.59 24.62
N LYS A 5 51.61 -35.78 23.61
CA LYS A 5 50.33 -35.05 23.58
C LYS A 5 50.08 -34.42 22.21
N ILE A 6 49.05 -34.95 21.57
CA ILE A 6 48.27 -34.31 20.50
C ILE A 6 47.57 -33.11 21.12
N HIS A 7 47.60 -31.95 20.46
CA HIS A 7 46.57 -30.94 20.62
C HIS A 7 46.24 -30.31 19.26
N GLU A 8 44.95 -30.10 19.07
CA GLU A 8 44.23 -29.60 17.90
C GLU A 8 44.95 -28.45 17.17
N ALA A 9 45.04 -28.58 15.84
CA ALA A 9 45.30 -27.46 14.96
C ALA A 9 43.96 -26.78 14.65
N ASP A 10 43.62 -25.74 15.41
CA ASP A 10 42.56 -24.81 15.02
C ASP A 10 43.02 -24.02 13.79
N LEU A 11 42.30 -24.25 12.70
CA LEU A 11 42.46 -23.57 11.41
C LEU A 11 41.83 -22.18 11.50
N PHE A 12 42.59 -21.17 11.94
CA PHE A 12 42.17 -19.78 11.83
C PHE A 12 42.47 -19.27 10.41
N VAL A 13 41.41 -19.03 9.63
CA VAL A 13 41.49 -18.31 8.37
C VAL A 13 41.68 -16.82 8.68
N GLU A 14 42.85 -16.31 8.38
CA GLU A 14 43.21 -14.89 8.50
C GLU A 14 42.59 -14.11 7.32
N VAL A 15 41.46 -13.44 7.53
CA VAL A 15 40.91 -12.50 6.55
C VAL A 15 41.55 -11.13 6.75
N SER A 16 42.56 -10.83 5.93
CA SER A 16 43.19 -9.51 5.86
C SER A 16 42.24 -8.46 5.28
N ILE A 17 41.73 -7.56 6.12
CA ILE A 17 41.06 -6.32 5.67
C ILE A 17 42.11 -5.21 5.59
N ARG A 18 42.51 -4.83 4.37
CA ARG A 18 43.35 -3.64 4.14
C ARG A 18 42.52 -2.38 4.40
N TYR A 19 42.84 -1.69 5.50
CA TYR A 19 42.41 -0.31 5.71
C TYR A 19 43.22 0.63 4.81
N HIS A 20 42.54 1.37 3.93
CA HIS A 20 43.11 2.56 3.31
C HIS A 20 42.78 3.78 4.19
N PHE A 21 43.80 4.36 4.81
CA PHE A 21 43.68 5.58 5.60
C PHE A 21 43.33 6.77 4.68
N ILE A 22 42.14 7.34 4.84
CA ILE A 22 41.83 8.70 4.38
C ILE A 22 41.75 9.59 5.62
N LYS A 23 42.43 10.75 5.53
CA LYS A 23 42.75 11.69 6.60
C LYS A 23 41.56 12.07 7.50
N LYS A 24 41.81 12.09 8.81
CA LYS A 24 40.95 12.69 9.84
C LYS A 24 40.87 14.21 9.63
N ASP A 25 39.68 14.70 9.33
CA ASP A 25 39.29 16.06 9.71
C ASP A 25 38.47 15.96 11.01
N ILE A 26 39.02 16.52 12.08
CA ILE A 26 38.40 16.58 13.41
C ILE A 26 37.40 17.74 13.39
N TYR A 27 36.10 17.44 13.38
CA TYR A 27 35.06 18.44 13.58
C TYR A 27 34.71 18.54 15.07
N VAL A 28 35.13 19.63 15.72
CA VAL A 28 34.68 19.98 17.07
C VAL A 28 33.26 20.56 16.95
N ARG A 29 32.24 19.78 17.31
CA ARG A 29 30.84 20.24 17.32
C ARG A 29 30.64 21.22 18.49
N LYS A 30 30.57 22.52 18.19
CA LYS A 30 30.07 23.54 19.12
C LYS A 30 28.66 23.14 19.57
N LYS A 31 28.48 22.96 20.87
CA LYS A 31 27.18 22.70 21.50
C LYS A 31 26.37 24.00 21.46
N SER A 32 25.60 24.22 20.40
CA SER A 32 24.57 25.26 20.38
C SER A 32 23.49 24.84 21.37
N ARG A 33 23.33 25.62 22.44
CA ARG A 33 22.13 25.57 23.27
C ARG A 33 20.97 25.96 22.37
N SER A 34 20.16 24.97 21.98
CA SER A 34 18.87 25.25 21.33
C SER A 34 17.98 25.96 22.36
N ILE A 35 17.49 27.13 21.97
CA ILE A 35 16.48 27.86 22.71
C ILE A 35 15.22 26.99 22.64
N HIS A 36 14.79 26.46 23.78
CA HIS A 36 13.61 25.60 23.86
C HIS A 36 12.36 26.45 23.65
N THR A 37 11.96 26.61 22.39
CA THR A 37 10.53 26.77 22.09
C THR A 37 9.82 25.51 22.58
N PRO A 38 8.63 25.60 23.21
CA PRO A 38 7.89 24.42 23.58
C PRO A 38 7.58 23.66 22.29
N GLU A 39 8.27 22.54 22.08
CA GLU A 39 7.86 21.59 21.06
C GLU A 39 6.48 21.10 21.51
N ASN A 40 5.47 21.25 20.65
CA ASN A 40 4.19 20.61 20.89
C ASN A 40 4.46 19.11 20.83
N ILE A 41 4.44 18.44 21.98
CA ILE A 41 4.72 17.01 22.07
C ILE A 41 3.45 16.31 22.53
N THR A 42 3.05 15.29 21.79
CA THR A 42 1.99 14.37 22.21
C THR A 42 2.66 13.15 22.83
N ILE A 43 2.32 12.83 24.09
CA ILE A 43 2.89 11.69 24.82
C ILE A 43 1.79 10.67 25.05
N ILE A 44 2.03 9.44 24.59
CA ILE A 44 1.17 8.29 24.82
C ILE A 44 1.92 7.31 25.71
N ASN A 45 1.37 7.05 26.89
CA ASN A 45 1.99 6.20 27.90
C ASN A 45 1.74 4.72 27.62
N SER A 46 2.53 3.85 28.27
CA SER A 46 2.49 2.40 28.06
C SER A 46 1.20 1.70 28.47
N ALA A 47 0.37 2.34 29.31
CA ALA A 47 -0.93 1.82 29.71
C ALA A 47 -2.06 2.20 28.73
N THR A 48 -1.72 2.54 27.48
CA THR A 48 -2.69 3.00 26.47
C THR A 48 -2.68 2.04 25.29
N SER A 49 -3.86 1.55 24.92
CA SER A 49 -4.09 0.78 23.69
C SER A 49 -5.04 1.53 22.78
N ILE A 50 -4.67 1.67 21.52
CA ILE A 50 -5.43 2.39 20.49
C ILE A 50 -5.72 1.42 19.34
N THR A 51 -6.96 1.39 18.88
CA THR A 51 -7.39 0.62 17.70
C THR A 51 -7.90 1.60 16.65
N GLY A 52 -7.35 1.55 15.44
CA GLY A 52 -7.58 2.53 14.36
C GLY A 52 -6.35 3.41 14.09
N ASP A 53 -6.50 4.39 13.21
CA ASP A 53 -5.38 5.24 12.79
C ASP A 53 -5.19 6.45 13.73
N PHE A 54 -3.94 6.77 14.05
CA PHE A 54 -3.55 7.92 14.88
C PHE A 54 -2.73 8.92 14.06
N GLU A 55 -3.21 10.15 13.93
CA GLU A 55 -2.49 11.22 13.23
C GLU A 55 -2.11 12.38 14.16
N SER A 56 -0.87 12.86 14.04
CA SER A 56 -0.46 14.15 14.61
C SER A 56 0.37 14.97 13.63
N LYS A 57 0.27 16.30 13.72
CA LYS A 57 1.12 17.21 12.95
C LYS A 57 2.45 17.48 13.64
N GLU A 58 2.53 17.18 14.93
CA GLU A 58 3.62 17.53 15.83
C GLU A 58 4.32 16.28 16.36
N THR A 59 5.38 16.45 17.17
CA THR A 59 6.17 15.33 17.68
C THR A 59 5.34 14.39 18.54
N ILE A 60 5.49 13.08 18.32
CA ILE A 60 4.83 12.03 19.12
C ILE A 60 5.90 11.24 19.88
N ILE A 61 5.66 11.02 21.17
CA ILE A 61 6.36 10.01 21.97
C ILE A 61 5.36 8.92 22.31
N PHE A 62 5.57 7.72 21.81
CA PHE A 62 4.63 6.61 21.90
C PHE A 62 5.22 5.44 22.69
N ALA A 63 4.60 5.06 23.80
CA ALA A 63 5.01 3.92 24.62
C ALA A 63 3.94 2.81 24.75
N GLY A 64 2.75 3.01 24.17
CA GLY A 64 1.59 2.10 24.27
C GLY A 64 1.51 1.05 23.18
N THR A 65 0.31 0.51 22.95
CA THR A 65 -0.03 -0.39 21.85
C THR A 65 -0.93 0.30 20.84
N LEU A 66 -0.57 0.26 19.56
CA LEU A 66 -1.40 0.72 18.45
C LEU A 66 -1.68 -0.47 17.52
N ASP A 67 -2.95 -0.75 17.27
CA ASP A 67 -3.42 -1.63 16.20
C ASP A 67 -4.06 -0.75 15.11
N GLY A 68 -3.27 -0.39 14.11
CA GLY A 68 -3.58 0.63 13.11
C GLY A 68 -2.37 1.47 12.70
N SER A 69 -2.59 2.54 11.92
CA SER A 69 -1.51 3.33 11.33
C SER A 69 -1.13 4.54 12.20
N LEU A 70 0.17 4.78 12.39
CA LEU A 70 0.72 5.96 13.07
C LEU A 70 1.24 6.97 12.05
N ILE A 71 0.57 8.11 11.90
CA ILE A 71 0.91 9.15 10.93
C ILE A 71 1.39 10.41 11.68
N CYS A 72 2.60 10.86 11.39
CA CYS A 72 3.18 12.07 11.98
C CYS A 72 3.83 12.95 10.93
N LYS A 73 3.50 14.24 10.87
CA LYS A 73 4.16 15.15 9.91
C LYS A 73 5.56 15.59 10.34
N ASN A 74 5.93 15.32 11.58
CA ASN A 74 7.20 15.72 12.17
C ASN A 74 7.94 14.48 12.68
N LYS A 75 8.21 14.39 13.98
CA LYS A 75 9.03 13.33 14.56
C LYS A 75 8.22 12.32 15.37
N VAL A 76 8.47 11.04 15.14
CA VAL A 76 7.99 9.95 15.99
C VAL A 76 9.13 9.41 16.83
N LYS A 77 8.90 9.26 18.12
CA LYS A 77 9.75 8.49 19.02
C LYS A 77 8.94 7.33 19.57
N LEU A 78 9.24 6.11 19.10
CA LEU A 78 8.66 4.91 19.68
C LEU A 78 9.53 4.50 20.87
N GLU A 79 9.02 4.66 22.08
CA GLU A 79 9.70 4.30 23.31
C GLU A 79 9.81 2.77 23.49
N LYS A 80 10.69 2.35 24.38
CA LYS A 80 10.85 0.94 24.72
C LYS A 80 9.53 0.37 25.25
N GLY A 81 9.10 -0.77 24.69
CA GLY A 81 7.83 -1.41 25.03
C GLY A 81 6.62 -0.87 24.26
N GLY A 82 6.79 0.21 23.47
CA GLY A 82 5.79 0.63 22.51
C GLY A 82 5.68 -0.38 21.37
N LEU A 83 4.46 -0.70 20.96
CA LEU A 83 4.15 -1.61 19.87
C LEU A 83 3.23 -0.92 18.87
N VAL A 84 3.64 -0.89 17.61
CA VAL A 84 2.81 -0.47 16.48
C VAL A 84 2.58 -1.68 15.59
N GLN A 85 1.34 -2.15 15.52
CA GLN A 85 0.88 -3.18 14.59
C GLN A 85 0.13 -2.49 13.45
N GLY A 86 0.85 -2.19 12.38
CA GLY A 86 0.38 -1.35 11.27
C GLY A 86 1.50 -0.48 10.72
N ASN A 87 1.11 0.54 9.95
CA ASN A 87 2.07 1.36 9.20
C ASN A 87 2.51 2.57 10.02
N LEU A 88 3.80 2.92 9.93
CA LEU A 88 4.36 4.13 10.55
C LEU A 88 4.79 5.10 9.45
N VAL A 89 4.22 6.31 9.44
CA VAL A 89 4.63 7.39 8.55
C VAL A 89 5.16 8.56 9.37
N SER A 90 6.38 9.02 9.08
CA SER A 90 6.94 10.21 9.73
C SER A 90 7.94 10.98 8.87
N GLN A 91 8.25 12.24 9.24
CA GLN A 91 9.41 12.93 8.67
C GLN A 91 10.71 12.36 9.26
N PHE A 92 10.72 12.16 10.58
CA PHE A 92 11.83 11.58 11.33
C PHE A 92 11.29 10.52 12.30
N ALA A 93 12.02 9.42 12.48
CA ALA A 93 11.65 8.39 13.44
C ALA A 93 12.85 7.92 14.27
N ASP A 94 12.68 7.84 15.58
CA ASP A 94 13.59 7.14 16.49
C ASP A 94 12.84 5.94 17.12
N ILE A 95 13.30 4.72 16.84
CA ILE A 95 12.60 3.48 17.19
C ILE A 95 13.35 2.74 18.30
N TYR A 96 12.81 2.75 19.52
CA TYR A 96 13.23 1.93 20.66
C TYR A 96 12.26 0.77 20.93
N GLY A 97 11.04 0.82 20.40
CA GLY A 97 10.02 -0.22 20.54
C GLY A 97 9.93 -1.15 19.32
N THR A 98 8.78 -1.81 19.17
CA THR A 98 8.52 -2.76 18.10
C THR A 98 7.54 -2.18 17.08
N VAL A 99 7.90 -2.27 15.80
CA VAL A 99 7.00 -1.96 14.67
C VAL A 99 6.81 -3.22 13.84
N GLN A 100 5.55 -3.61 13.65
CA GLN A 100 5.13 -4.72 12.79
C GLN A 100 4.29 -4.16 11.64
N GLY A 101 4.91 -3.95 10.48
CA GLY A 101 4.29 -3.31 9.32
C GLY A 101 5.28 -2.43 8.56
N ASP A 102 4.76 -1.63 7.62
CA ASP A 102 5.60 -0.80 6.76
C ASP A 102 5.95 0.53 7.43
N VAL A 103 7.22 0.93 7.29
CA VAL A 103 7.80 2.13 7.90
C VAL A 103 8.23 3.09 6.81
N LEU A 104 7.50 4.20 6.64
CA LEU A 104 7.85 5.28 5.73
C LEU A 104 8.39 6.47 6.53
N VAL A 105 9.66 6.79 6.32
CA VAL A 105 10.34 7.91 6.98
C VAL A 105 10.97 8.81 5.94
N HIS A 106 10.45 10.01 5.75
CA HIS A 106 10.86 10.86 4.64
C HIS A 106 12.35 11.24 4.68
N ASP A 107 12.91 11.54 5.86
CA ASP A 107 14.31 11.96 5.99
C ASP A 107 15.21 10.93 6.68
N LYS A 108 15.09 10.81 8.01
CA LYS A 108 16.02 9.98 8.80
C LYS A 108 15.27 9.05 9.74
N LEU A 109 15.52 7.76 9.58
CA LEU A 109 15.14 6.71 10.52
C LEU A 109 16.34 6.32 11.40
N THR A 110 16.17 6.35 12.71
CA THR A 110 17.13 5.80 13.68
C THR A 110 16.52 4.59 14.36
N ILE A 111 17.11 3.41 14.19
CA ILE A 111 16.72 2.21 14.92
C ILE A 111 17.67 2.06 16.10
N CYS A 112 17.14 2.25 17.31
CA CYS A 112 17.91 2.28 18.54
C CYS A 112 18.13 0.88 19.12
N GLU A 113 18.91 0.78 20.20
CA GLU A 113 19.42 -0.47 20.78
C GLU A 113 18.35 -1.53 21.13
N THR A 114 17.10 -1.12 21.35
CA THR A 114 15.97 -2.03 21.64
C THR A 114 14.92 -2.07 20.53
N GLY A 115 15.16 -1.35 19.43
CA GLY A 115 14.24 -1.23 18.32
C GLY A 115 14.12 -2.53 17.53
N VAL A 116 12.89 -2.96 17.28
CA VAL A 116 12.59 -4.11 16.42
C VAL A 116 11.67 -3.65 15.30
N ILE A 117 12.06 -3.85 14.06
CA ILE A 117 11.21 -3.57 12.89
C ILE A 117 11.01 -4.86 12.11
N GLU A 118 9.74 -5.23 11.91
CA GLU A 118 9.30 -6.37 11.10
C GLU A 118 8.43 -5.86 9.94
N GLY A 119 9.01 -5.72 8.74
CA GLY A 119 8.27 -5.18 7.58
C GLY A 119 9.15 -4.45 6.57
N THR A 120 8.54 -3.66 5.68
CA THR A 120 9.27 -2.91 4.66
C THR A 120 9.57 -1.48 5.12
N ILE A 121 10.82 -1.05 4.98
CA ILE A 121 11.26 0.29 5.35
C ILE A 121 11.54 1.12 4.09
N TYR A 122 10.94 2.30 4.02
CA TYR A 122 11.17 3.32 3.01
C TYR A 122 11.76 4.54 3.68
N CYS A 123 13.02 4.88 3.40
CA CYS A 123 13.63 6.06 4.00
C CYS A 123 14.72 6.70 3.14
N LYS A 124 14.94 8.01 3.28
CA LYS A 124 16.06 8.66 2.59
C LYS A 124 17.40 8.29 3.21
N SER A 125 17.45 8.24 4.53
CA SER A 125 18.62 7.81 5.29
C SER A 125 18.20 7.02 6.52
N PHE A 126 19.02 6.06 6.92
CA PHE A 126 18.80 5.33 8.16
C PHE A 126 20.10 5.10 8.93
N GLU A 127 19.97 4.95 10.24
CA GLU A 127 21.04 4.60 11.16
C GLU A 127 20.55 3.47 12.06
N VAL A 128 21.34 2.39 12.15
CA VAL A 128 21.04 1.23 13.01
C VAL A 128 22.08 1.20 14.12
N LEU A 129 21.62 1.31 15.36
CA LEU A 129 22.48 1.24 16.54
C LEU A 129 22.67 -0.23 16.99
N PRO A 130 23.78 -0.58 17.65
CA PRO A 130 24.01 -1.93 18.16
C PRO A 130 22.88 -2.40 19.08
N GLY A 131 22.34 -3.59 18.83
CA GLY A 131 21.21 -4.16 19.58
C GLY A 131 19.86 -4.07 18.86
N ALA A 132 19.73 -3.19 17.87
CA ALA A 132 18.56 -3.15 17.01
C ALA A 132 18.37 -4.44 16.20
N THR A 133 17.13 -4.87 16.02
CA THR A 133 16.75 -5.99 15.17
C THR A 133 15.91 -5.50 14.00
N LEU A 134 16.31 -5.83 12.78
CA LEU A 134 15.58 -5.49 11.57
C LEU A 134 15.32 -6.76 10.78
N ASN A 135 14.04 -7.10 10.63
CA ASN A 135 13.55 -8.26 9.92
C ASN A 135 12.67 -7.80 8.75
N GLY A 136 13.27 -7.55 7.59
CA GLY A 136 12.52 -7.10 6.43
C GLY A 136 13.36 -6.50 5.31
N THR A 137 12.71 -5.74 4.44
CA THR A 137 13.34 -5.12 3.25
C THR A 137 13.50 -3.62 3.47
N ILE A 138 14.67 -3.06 3.16
CA ILE A 138 14.92 -1.62 3.20
C ILE A 138 15.04 -1.09 1.78
N GLN A 139 14.33 -0.01 1.48
CA GLN A 139 14.42 0.75 0.24
C GLN A 139 14.82 2.18 0.58
N THR A 140 15.95 2.61 0.01
CA THR A 140 16.48 3.96 0.22
C THR A 140 16.29 4.83 -1.01
N GLY A 141 15.72 6.03 -0.84
CA GLY A 141 15.43 6.94 -1.95
C GLY A 141 14.95 8.31 -1.47
N ASP A 142 14.96 9.30 -2.35
CA ASP A 142 14.41 10.64 -2.05
C ASP A 142 12.89 10.61 -2.30
N PHE A 143 12.12 10.30 -1.25
CA PHE A 143 10.65 10.15 -1.34
C PHE A 143 9.93 11.50 -1.10
N SER A 144 10.50 12.60 -1.57
CA SER A 144 9.99 13.98 -1.36
C SER A 144 8.62 14.24 -1.99
N GLU A 145 8.17 13.39 -2.92
CA GLU A 145 6.86 13.49 -3.56
C GLU A 145 5.77 12.68 -2.83
N PHE A 146 6.15 11.75 -1.93
CA PHE A 146 5.22 10.84 -1.26
C PHE A 146 4.44 11.53 -0.11
N SER A 147 4.99 12.61 0.46
CA SER A 147 4.38 13.40 1.54
C SER A 147 3.26 14.35 1.09
N GLN A 148 3.16 14.67 -0.20
CA GLN A 148 2.05 15.48 -0.72
C GLN A 148 0.75 14.66 -0.84
N LEU A 149 0.84 13.35 -1.06
CA LEU A 149 -0.32 12.47 -1.21
C LEU A 149 -1.03 12.14 0.12
N LEU A 150 -0.31 12.18 1.24
CA LEU A 150 -0.87 11.87 2.57
C LEU A 150 -1.51 13.09 3.27
N ASN A 151 -1.21 14.32 2.83
CA ASN A 151 -1.63 15.55 3.51
C ASN A 151 -2.91 16.20 2.99
N THR A 152 -3.42 15.79 1.83
CA THR A 152 -4.56 16.45 1.15
C THR A 152 -5.92 16.00 1.69
N ASN A 153 -5.98 14.94 2.51
CA ASN A 153 -7.24 14.32 2.93
C ASN A 153 -7.77 14.79 4.31
N LEU A 154 -7.15 15.76 5.00
CA LEU A 154 -7.56 16.17 6.35
C LEU A 154 -8.08 17.60 6.53
N SER A 155 -8.21 18.41 5.49
CA SER A 155 -8.77 19.76 5.67
C SER A 155 -9.38 20.35 4.41
N SER A 156 -10.69 20.13 4.20
CA SER A 156 -11.61 21.17 3.71
C SER A 156 -13.06 20.65 3.60
N THR A 157 -13.86 20.90 4.64
CA THR A 157 -15.32 20.98 4.57
C THR A 157 -15.75 22.36 5.05
N ALA A 158 -16.19 23.23 4.14
CA ALA A 158 -17.22 24.28 4.36
C ALA A 158 -17.48 25.10 3.08
N LYS A 159 -18.64 24.84 2.43
CA LYS A 159 -19.69 25.72 1.82
C LYS A 159 -19.30 27.19 1.46
N GLN A 160 -19.79 27.88 0.41
CA GLN A 160 -21.04 27.81 -0.38
C GLN A 160 -21.03 28.81 -1.58
N GLU A 161 -21.65 28.41 -2.71
CA GLU A 161 -22.47 29.14 -3.75
C GLU A 161 -22.09 30.50 -4.43
N SER A 162 -22.34 30.51 -5.75
CA SER A 162 -22.18 31.50 -6.86
C SER A 162 -23.28 32.59 -6.98
N PRO A 163 -23.48 33.41 -8.07
CA PRO A 163 -22.68 33.81 -9.28
C PRO A 163 -22.63 35.39 -9.48
N ASP A 164 -21.99 36.09 -10.44
CA ASP A 164 -22.15 36.09 -11.93
C ASP A 164 -21.21 37.14 -12.65
N LYS A 165 -20.76 36.81 -13.88
CA LYS A 165 -20.35 37.63 -15.09
C LYS A 165 -18.98 38.39 -15.16
N GLU A 166 -18.01 37.93 -16.00
CA GLU A 166 -17.70 38.29 -17.44
C GLU A 166 -17.06 39.71 -17.62
N VAL A 167 -15.91 40.02 -18.27
CA VAL A 167 -15.10 39.47 -19.40
C VAL A 167 -13.61 39.94 -19.29
N ALA A 168 -12.70 39.14 -19.87
CA ALA A 168 -11.20 39.13 -19.94
C ALA A 168 -10.53 40.20 -20.89
N PRO A 169 -9.23 40.17 -21.34
CA PRO A 169 -8.11 39.20 -21.11
C PRO A 169 -6.62 39.73 -21.05
N ARG A 170 -5.69 38.76 -20.79
CA ARG A 170 -4.21 38.63 -21.09
C ARG A 170 -3.28 38.75 -19.86
N GLU A 171 -2.41 37.80 -19.48
CA GLU A 171 -1.87 36.56 -20.10
C GLU A 171 -1.38 35.57 -19.01
N ASN A 172 -1.72 34.28 -19.19
CA ASN A 172 -1.52 33.12 -18.31
C ASN A 172 -0.23 32.34 -18.64
N LYS A 173 0.37 31.70 -17.63
CA LYS A 173 0.71 30.26 -17.66
C LYS A 173 0.58 29.63 -16.26
N GLU A 174 -0.59 29.79 -15.65
CA GLU A 174 -1.17 28.78 -14.76
C GLU A 174 -1.94 27.82 -15.66
N ALA A 175 -1.45 26.59 -15.81
CA ALA A 175 -2.13 25.55 -16.56
C ALA A 175 -1.67 24.18 -16.10
N VAL A 176 -1.93 23.82 -14.84
CA VAL A 176 -2.03 22.41 -14.44
C VAL A 176 -2.97 22.26 -13.23
N SER A 177 -4.23 22.71 -13.34
CA SER A 177 -5.24 22.45 -12.30
C SER A 177 -6.64 22.13 -12.84
N GLU A 178 -6.77 21.84 -14.13
CA GLU A 178 -8.04 21.45 -14.77
C GLU A 178 -7.82 20.34 -15.80
N ALA A 179 -7.46 19.13 -15.34
CA ALA A 179 -7.68 17.86 -16.04
C ALA A 179 -7.25 16.67 -15.17
N TYR A 180 -8.04 16.32 -14.16
CA TYR A 180 -8.29 14.90 -13.90
C TYR A 180 -9.74 14.65 -14.30
N ILE A 181 -9.96 14.73 -15.62
CA ILE A 181 -10.99 13.95 -16.26
C ILE A 181 -10.75 12.51 -15.80
N SER A 182 -11.82 11.77 -15.53
CA SER A 182 -11.81 10.32 -15.52
C SER A 182 -11.17 9.83 -16.82
N ASN A 183 -9.85 9.73 -16.86
CA ASN A 183 -9.15 9.11 -17.97
C ASN A 183 -9.57 7.64 -17.91
N LYS A 184 -10.62 7.27 -18.65
CA LYS A 184 -11.05 5.88 -18.82
C LYS A 184 -9.90 4.98 -19.26
N ASN A 185 -8.86 5.60 -19.81
CA ASN A 185 -7.62 4.99 -20.24
C ASN A 185 -6.77 4.46 -19.08
N ILE A 186 -7.03 4.84 -17.83
CA ILE A 186 -6.40 4.29 -16.62
C ILE A 186 -7.46 3.56 -15.81
N GLN A 187 -7.18 2.31 -15.45
CA GLN A 187 -8.07 1.43 -14.69
C GLN A 187 -7.29 0.78 -13.57
N ASP A 188 -7.90 0.66 -12.40
CA ASP A 188 -7.36 -0.05 -11.26
C ASP A 188 -7.96 -1.46 -11.15
N VAL A 189 -7.11 -2.43 -10.92
CA VAL A 189 -7.50 -3.76 -10.48
C VAL A 189 -7.30 -3.82 -8.97
N ILE A 190 -8.36 -4.13 -8.24
CA ILE A 190 -8.34 -4.25 -6.79
C ILE A 190 -8.80 -5.63 -6.39
N VAL A 191 -8.00 -6.35 -5.61
CA VAL A 191 -8.36 -7.65 -5.04
C VAL A 191 -8.51 -7.51 -3.52
N GLY A 192 -9.69 -7.84 -3.02
CA GLY A 192 -10.03 -7.82 -1.60
C GLY A 192 -10.38 -9.21 -1.08
N ILE A 193 -9.72 -9.61 0.02
CA ILE A 193 -9.94 -10.89 0.67
C ILE A 193 -10.33 -10.64 2.14
N PRO A 194 -11.54 -11.02 2.58
CA PRO A 194 -12.00 -10.79 3.94
C PRO A 194 -11.26 -11.70 4.94
N GLY A 195 -10.70 -11.09 5.99
CA GLY A 195 -10.31 -11.73 7.26
C GLY A 195 -9.19 -12.79 7.26
N LYS A 196 -8.88 -13.45 6.14
CA LYS A 196 -7.84 -14.49 6.04
C LYS A 196 -6.75 -14.08 5.07
N ARG A 197 -5.49 -14.17 5.52
CA ARG A 197 -4.32 -13.94 4.68
C ARG A 197 -4.11 -15.18 3.81
N LEU A 198 -4.15 -15.01 2.49
CA LEU A 198 -3.82 -16.08 1.56
C LEU A 198 -2.30 -16.29 1.49
N PRO A 199 -1.84 -17.50 1.13
CA PRO A 199 -0.44 -17.73 0.80
C PRO A 199 0.02 -16.82 -0.35
N VAL A 200 1.26 -16.34 -0.27
CA VAL A 200 1.85 -15.43 -1.28
C VAL A 200 1.70 -15.99 -2.70
N GLN A 201 1.92 -17.30 -2.88
CA GLN A 201 1.76 -17.98 -4.17
C GLN A 201 0.34 -17.89 -4.74
N GLN A 202 -0.67 -18.02 -3.88
CA GLN A 202 -2.08 -17.93 -4.30
C GLN A 202 -2.45 -16.48 -4.63
N THR A 203 -1.97 -15.51 -3.83
CA THR A 203 -2.12 -14.09 -4.12
C THR A 203 -1.50 -13.69 -5.45
N GLU A 204 -0.27 -14.14 -5.73
CA GLU A 204 0.41 -13.92 -7.01
C GLU A 204 -0.35 -14.57 -8.17
N ALA A 205 -0.89 -15.78 -7.98
CA ALA A 205 -1.71 -16.44 -9.00
C ALA A 205 -2.97 -15.62 -9.36
N ILE A 206 -3.67 -15.06 -8.35
CA ILE A 206 -4.84 -14.21 -8.58
C ILE A 206 -4.43 -12.94 -9.36
N GLN A 207 -3.35 -12.28 -8.94
CA GLN A 207 -2.83 -11.08 -9.61
C GLN A 207 -2.46 -11.37 -11.07
N ASN A 208 -1.80 -12.49 -11.33
CA ASN A 208 -1.43 -12.91 -12.68
C ASN A 208 -2.68 -13.18 -13.53
N ALA A 209 -3.69 -13.86 -12.99
CA ALA A 209 -4.94 -14.11 -13.71
C ALA A 209 -5.71 -12.81 -14.02
N CYS A 210 -5.76 -11.87 -13.07
CA CYS A 210 -6.37 -10.55 -13.32
C CYS A 210 -5.57 -9.74 -14.35
N SER A 211 -4.24 -9.80 -14.28
CA SER A 211 -3.35 -9.11 -15.23
C SER A 211 -3.53 -9.65 -16.66
N GLU A 212 -3.61 -10.98 -16.81
CA GLU A 212 -3.87 -11.65 -18.10
C GLU A 212 -5.19 -11.15 -18.73
N ILE A 213 -6.26 -11.03 -17.93
CA ILE A 213 -7.55 -10.51 -18.39
C ILE A 213 -7.42 -9.05 -18.87
N MET A 214 -6.78 -8.19 -18.07
CA MET A 214 -6.59 -6.77 -18.41
C MET A 214 -5.75 -6.59 -19.68
N GLU A 215 -4.71 -7.39 -19.86
CA GLU A 215 -3.88 -7.38 -21.08
C GLU A 215 -4.67 -7.77 -22.33
N LEU A 216 -5.54 -8.78 -22.23
CA LEU A 216 -6.38 -9.22 -23.34
C LEU A 216 -7.43 -8.19 -23.76
N ILE A 217 -7.91 -7.34 -22.83
CA ILE A 217 -8.82 -6.23 -23.14
C ILE A 217 -8.09 -4.94 -23.56
N GLY A 218 -6.77 -5.00 -23.77
CA GLY A 218 -5.98 -3.91 -24.36
C GLY A 218 -5.39 -2.93 -23.35
N PHE A 219 -5.31 -3.31 -22.08
CA PHE A 219 -4.62 -2.55 -21.05
C PHE A 219 -3.22 -3.10 -20.80
N ARG A 220 -2.31 -2.28 -20.29
CA ARG A 220 -0.96 -2.67 -19.91
C ARG A 220 -0.75 -2.29 -18.46
N LEU A 221 -0.12 -3.16 -17.69
CA LEU A 221 0.23 -2.87 -16.31
C LEU A 221 1.20 -1.67 -16.28
N GLU A 222 0.84 -0.59 -15.60
CA GLU A 222 1.80 0.45 -15.26
C GLU A 222 2.68 -0.09 -14.12
N VAL A 223 3.95 -0.33 -14.45
CA VAL A 223 4.95 -0.75 -13.47
C VAL A 223 5.34 0.47 -12.63
N HIS A 224 4.49 0.79 -11.65
CA HIS A 224 4.88 1.61 -10.51
C HIS A 224 5.61 0.72 -9.48
N ASP A 225 6.50 1.31 -8.67
CA ASP A 225 7.36 0.62 -7.70
C ASP A 225 6.53 -0.22 -6.70
N LYS A 226 6.36 -1.50 -7.04
CA LYS A 226 5.68 -2.58 -6.31
C LYS A 226 4.18 -2.37 -6.04
N PRO A 227 3.35 -3.44 -6.19
CA PRO A 227 1.97 -3.39 -5.75
C PRO A 227 1.90 -3.05 -4.26
N GLU A 228 0.93 -2.24 -3.84
CA GLU A 228 0.60 -2.05 -2.42
C GLU A 228 0.05 -3.39 -1.88
N LEU A 229 0.97 -4.26 -1.43
CA LEU A 229 0.66 -5.57 -0.88
C LEU A 229 0.25 -5.41 0.60
N LEU A 230 -1.00 -5.02 0.84
CA LEU A 230 -1.59 -5.14 2.17
C LEU A 230 -2.09 -6.59 2.35
N PRO A 231 -2.08 -7.16 3.58
CA PRO A 231 -2.35 -8.59 3.80
C PRO A 231 -3.72 -9.09 3.30
N TYR A 232 -4.64 -8.17 3.01
CA TYR A 232 -6.01 -8.44 2.58
C TYR A 232 -6.41 -7.66 1.33
N PHE A 233 -5.52 -6.80 0.80
CA PHE A 233 -5.84 -5.82 -0.23
C PHE A 233 -4.67 -5.68 -1.19
N HIS A 234 -4.94 -5.80 -2.48
CA HIS A 234 -3.95 -5.64 -3.53
C HIS A 234 -4.48 -4.68 -4.59
N LYS A 235 -3.66 -3.72 -5.00
CA LYS A 235 -3.99 -2.78 -6.07
C LYS A 235 -2.94 -2.82 -7.18
N GLN A 236 -3.39 -2.94 -8.42
CA GLN A 236 -2.59 -2.81 -9.63
C GLN A 236 -3.20 -1.73 -10.53
N ILE A 237 -2.36 -0.92 -11.18
CA ILE A 237 -2.81 0.15 -12.06
C ILE A 237 -2.50 -0.26 -13.50
N PHE A 238 -3.48 -0.14 -14.37
CA PHE A 238 -3.42 -0.50 -15.76
C PHE A 238 -3.73 0.71 -16.62
N ARG A 239 -3.02 0.85 -17.73
CA ARG A 239 -3.22 1.92 -18.70
C ARG A 239 -3.41 1.36 -20.10
N THR A 240 -4.30 1.96 -20.87
CA THR A 240 -4.43 1.70 -22.30
C THR A 240 -4.04 2.94 -23.09
N ASP A 241 -3.43 2.71 -24.26
CA ASP A 241 -3.18 3.76 -25.25
C ASP A 241 -4.44 4.05 -26.09
N ASN A 242 -5.52 3.29 -25.88
CA ASN A 242 -6.79 3.50 -26.55
C ASN A 242 -7.43 4.80 -26.03
N GLU A 243 -7.56 5.78 -26.93
CA GLU A 243 -8.15 7.08 -26.61
C GLU A 243 -9.67 7.11 -26.78
N ASP A 244 -10.30 6.05 -27.31
CA ASP A 244 -11.76 5.99 -27.51
C ASP A 244 -12.51 5.46 -26.27
N PRO A 245 -13.28 6.31 -25.56
CA PRO A 245 -14.08 5.92 -24.39
C PRO A 245 -15.11 4.83 -24.68
N ASN A 246 -15.64 4.77 -25.90
CA ASN A 246 -16.70 3.85 -26.28
C ASN A 246 -16.13 2.44 -26.50
N SER A 247 -14.97 2.35 -27.14
CA SER A 247 -14.21 1.10 -27.27
C SER A 247 -13.84 0.51 -25.90
N ILE A 248 -13.35 1.32 -24.95
CA ILE A 248 -13.05 0.86 -23.59
C ILE A 248 -14.31 0.31 -22.91
N THR A 249 -15.42 1.05 -22.98
CA THR A 249 -16.69 0.65 -22.37
C THR A 249 -17.23 -0.65 -23.01
N TYR A 250 -17.06 -0.81 -24.33
CA TYR A 250 -17.43 -2.03 -25.05
C TYR A 250 -16.61 -3.24 -24.57
N HIS A 251 -15.29 -3.09 -24.37
CA HIS A 251 -14.44 -4.17 -23.89
C HIS A 251 -14.83 -4.65 -22.48
N PHE A 252 -15.13 -3.73 -21.55
CA PHE A 252 -15.61 -4.10 -20.21
C PHE A 252 -17.02 -4.70 -20.24
N ASN A 253 -17.95 -4.19 -21.05
CA ASN A 253 -19.27 -4.81 -21.20
C ASN A 253 -19.17 -6.23 -21.78
N SER A 254 -18.29 -6.42 -22.77
CA SER A 254 -18.01 -7.74 -23.34
C SER A 254 -17.41 -8.68 -22.29
N LEU A 255 -16.46 -8.20 -21.48
CA LEU A 255 -15.85 -8.99 -20.40
C LEU A 255 -16.88 -9.40 -19.34
N SER A 256 -17.75 -8.47 -18.91
CA SER A 256 -18.83 -8.74 -17.96
C SER A 256 -19.79 -9.81 -18.47
N ASN A 257 -20.19 -9.73 -19.75
CA ASN A 257 -21.04 -10.74 -20.38
C ASN A 257 -20.34 -12.12 -20.42
N CYS A 258 -19.04 -12.16 -20.77
CA CYS A 258 -18.27 -13.41 -20.79
C CYS A 258 -18.12 -14.04 -19.40
N LEU A 259 -17.88 -13.23 -18.36
CA LEU A 259 -17.81 -13.69 -16.98
C LEU A 259 -19.15 -14.29 -16.52
N ASN A 260 -20.26 -13.60 -16.78
CA ASN A 260 -21.61 -14.08 -16.47
C ASN A 260 -21.94 -15.39 -17.21
N GLN A 261 -21.64 -15.49 -18.50
CA GLN A 261 -21.87 -16.73 -19.27
C GLN A 261 -21.02 -17.90 -18.77
N SER A 262 -19.78 -17.64 -18.33
CA SER A 262 -18.88 -18.67 -17.81
C SER A 262 -19.36 -19.26 -16.48
N LEU A 263 -20.01 -18.46 -15.64
CA LEU A 263 -20.61 -18.92 -14.37
C LEU A 263 -21.96 -19.62 -14.58
N SER A 264 -22.77 -19.16 -15.54
CA SER A 264 -24.09 -19.73 -15.83
C SER A 264 -24.05 -21.02 -16.66
N GLY A 265 -22.88 -21.41 -17.20
CA GLY A 265 -22.72 -22.61 -18.03
C GLY A 265 -23.38 -22.52 -19.42
N GLU A 266 -23.68 -21.31 -19.89
CA GLU A 266 -24.31 -21.07 -21.19
C GLU A 266 -23.30 -21.16 -22.35
N SER A 267 -23.80 -21.25 -23.60
CA SER A 267 -22.92 -21.32 -24.77
C SER A 267 -22.15 -20.00 -24.98
N LEU A 268 -20.81 -20.09 -24.94
CA LEU A 268 -19.83 -18.99 -25.06
C LEU A 268 -19.73 -18.38 -26.48
N SER A 269 -20.86 -18.15 -27.14
CA SER A 269 -20.95 -17.87 -28.57
C SER A 269 -20.29 -16.55 -29.03
N ASN A 270 -20.06 -15.59 -28.12
CA ASN A 270 -19.58 -14.25 -28.45
C ASN A 270 -18.25 -13.85 -27.77
N CYS A 271 -17.55 -14.79 -27.11
CA CYS A 271 -16.32 -14.50 -26.38
C CYS A 271 -15.08 -15.00 -27.14
N SER A 272 -13.99 -14.22 -27.11
CA SER A 272 -12.70 -14.68 -27.63
C SER A 272 -12.22 -15.89 -26.83
N PRO A 273 -11.72 -16.98 -27.47
CA PRO A 273 -11.19 -18.15 -26.77
C PRO A 273 -10.08 -17.83 -25.76
N LEU A 274 -9.29 -16.78 -26.02
CA LEU A 274 -8.24 -16.32 -25.10
C LEU A 274 -8.83 -15.71 -23.83
N ILE A 275 -9.88 -14.90 -23.96
CA ILE A 275 -10.58 -14.28 -22.82
C ILE A 275 -11.29 -15.36 -22.00
N THR A 276 -11.94 -16.33 -22.66
CA THR A 276 -12.56 -17.47 -21.97
C THR A 276 -11.54 -18.27 -21.16
N ARG A 277 -10.36 -18.54 -21.72
CA ARG A 277 -9.29 -19.24 -21.01
C ARG A 277 -8.80 -18.46 -19.79
N ALA A 278 -8.59 -17.15 -19.94
CA ALA A 278 -8.15 -16.29 -18.83
C ALA A 278 -9.20 -16.20 -17.71
N ILE A 279 -10.50 -16.15 -18.07
CA ILE A 279 -11.60 -16.20 -17.11
C ILE A 279 -11.63 -17.54 -16.37
N GLN A 280 -11.52 -18.67 -17.09
CA GLN A 280 -11.47 -20.00 -16.46
C GLN A 280 -10.27 -20.15 -15.53
N HIS A 281 -9.11 -19.60 -15.91
CA HIS A 281 -7.93 -19.55 -15.08
C HIS A 281 -8.20 -18.76 -13.78
N LEU A 282 -8.83 -17.58 -13.87
CA LEU A 282 -9.22 -16.80 -12.69
C LEU A 282 -10.17 -17.59 -11.77
N LEU A 283 -11.23 -18.20 -12.33
CA LEU A 283 -12.21 -18.98 -11.57
C LEU A 283 -11.57 -20.19 -10.86
N GLN A 284 -10.62 -20.86 -11.51
CA GLN A 284 -9.88 -21.97 -10.92
C GLN A 284 -9.00 -21.53 -9.75
N VAL A 285 -8.31 -20.39 -9.88
CA VAL A 285 -7.41 -19.89 -8.81
C VAL A 285 -8.19 -19.45 -7.56
N ILE A 286 -9.43 -18.98 -7.73
CA ILE A 286 -10.28 -18.52 -6.62
C ILE A 286 -11.27 -19.59 -6.12
N GLU A 287 -11.22 -20.81 -6.65
CA GLU A 287 -12.15 -21.89 -6.31
C GLU A 287 -12.15 -22.20 -4.81
N ASP A 288 -10.96 -22.32 -4.22
CA ASP A 288 -10.75 -22.65 -2.80
C ASP A 288 -10.98 -21.48 -1.83
N ILE A 289 -11.26 -20.28 -2.35
CA ILE A 289 -11.43 -19.07 -1.54
C ILE A 289 -12.92 -18.88 -1.26
N PRO A 290 -13.38 -18.93 0.01
CA PRO A 290 -14.82 -18.88 0.32
C PRO A 290 -15.45 -17.54 -0.04
N GLU A 291 -14.73 -16.44 0.24
CA GLU A 291 -15.19 -15.08 -0.03
C GLU A 291 -14.06 -14.26 -0.66
N ILE A 292 -14.35 -13.56 -1.75
CA ILE A 292 -13.40 -12.68 -2.43
C ILE A 292 -14.14 -11.62 -3.24
N SER A 293 -13.63 -10.39 -3.24
CA SER A 293 -14.10 -9.33 -4.14
C SER A 293 -12.97 -8.87 -5.04
N ILE A 294 -13.24 -8.72 -6.33
CA ILE A 294 -12.26 -8.30 -7.34
C ILE A 294 -12.88 -7.18 -8.17
N LYS A 295 -12.32 -5.99 -8.09
CA LYS A 295 -12.60 -4.90 -9.02
C LYS A 295 -11.65 -5.06 -10.21
N LEU A 296 -12.19 -5.31 -11.40
CA LEU A 296 -11.47 -5.33 -12.67
C LEU A 296 -11.84 -4.06 -13.45
N GLY A 297 -11.14 -2.95 -13.18
CA GLY A 297 -11.46 -1.66 -13.78
C GLY A 297 -12.89 -1.23 -13.47
N SER A 298 -13.76 -1.20 -14.49
CA SER A 298 -15.17 -0.82 -14.33
C SER A 298 -16.12 -1.99 -14.03
N ILE A 299 -15.60 -3.18 -13.71
CA ILE A 299 -16.40 -4.36 -13.33
C ILE A 299 -16.06 -4.73 -11.89
N LEU A 300 -17.07 -5.08 -11.10
CA LEU A 300 -16.91 -5.67 -9.78
C LEU A 300 -17.39 -7.12 -9.82
N PHE A 301 -16.51 -8.02 -9.39
CA PHE A 301 -16.77 -9.44 -9.19
C PHE A 301 -16.78 -9.72 -7.68
N ILE A 302 -17.81 -10.39 -7.18
CA ILE A 302 -17.92 -10.76 -5.77
C ILE A 302 -18.29 -12.24 -5.72
N LYS A 303 -17.55 -13.02 -4.94
CA LYS A 303 -17.88 -14.39 -4.54
C LYS A 303 -18.16 -14.41 -3.04
N GLN A 304 -19.29 -14.97 -2.64
CA GLN A 304 -19.71 -15.11 -1.24
C GLN A 304 -20.14 -16.55 -0.95
N ASP A 305 -19.90 -17.02 0.26
CA ASP A 305 -20.39 -18.32 0.76
C ASP A 305 -21.78 -18.11 1.37
N GLU A 306 -22.81 -18.78 0.82
CA GLU A 306 -24.20 -18.74 1.29
C GLU A 306 -24.69 -20.17 1.53
N GLU A 307 -24.79 -20.57 2.81
CA GLU A 307 -25.45 -21.80 3.31
C GLU A 307 -25.36 -23.02 2.35
N GLU A 308 -24.14 -23.53 2.13
CA GLU A 308 -23.80 -24.69 1.28
C GLU A 308 -23.63 -24.43 -0.23
N THR A 309 -23.76 -23.19 -0.70
CA THR A 309 -23.48 -22.81 -2.11
C THR A 309 -22.69 -21.50 -2.22
N PHE A 310 -21.96 -21.31 -3.33
CA PHE A 310 -21.30 -20.03 -3.62
C PHE A 310 -22.19 -19.14 -4.47
N ASN A 311 -22.42 -17.91 -4.00
CA ASN A 311 -23.09 -16.87 -4.76
C ASN A 311 -22.05 -15.99 -5.47
N TYR A 312 -22.26 -15.74 -6.76
CA TYR A 312 -21.39 -14.90 -7.58
C TYR A 312 -22.18 -13.69 -8.10
N THR A 313 -21.65 -12.50 -7.86
CA THR A 313 -22.22 -11.24 -8.37
C THR A 313 -21.20 -10.56 -9.27
N ILE A 314 -21.61 -10.24 -10.51
CA ILE A 314 -20.79 -9.50 -11.48
C ILE A 314 -21.58 -8.30 -11.97
N GLU A 315 -21.14 -7.11 -11.62
CA GLU A 315 -21.82 -5.88 -12.01
C GLU A 315 -20.84 -4.78 -12.44
N ALA A 316 -21.35 -3.84 -13.23
CA ALA A 316 -20.58 -2.64 -13.57
C ALA A 316 -20.48 -1.72 -12.35
N VAL A 317 -19.30 -1.15 -12.12
CA VAL A 317 -19.08 -0.21 -11.03
C VAL A 317 -19.74 1.12 -11.37
N SER A 318 -20.77 1.51 -10.61
CA SER A 318 -21.43 2.81 -10.75
C SER A 318 -20.50 3.96 -10.35
N GLU A 319 -20.74 5.17 -10.86
CA GLU A 319 -19.94 6.36 -10.49
C GLU A 319 -19.95 6.64 -8.97
N SER A 320 -21.05 6.29 -8.30
CA SER A 320 -21.20 6.39 -6.85
C SER A 320 -20.27 5.41 -6.12
N LEU A 321 -20.21 4.17 -6.58
CA LEU A 321 -19.35 3.13 -6.00
C LEU A 321 -17.88 3.38 -6.34
N GLU A 322 -17.58 3.87 -7.54
CA GLU A 322 -16.25 4.32 -7.94
C GLU A 322 -15.75 5.45 -7.03
N GLY A 323 -16.64 6.41 -6.69
CA GLY A 323 -16.35 7.45 -5.71
C GLY A 323 -16.04 6.92 -4.31
N LYS A 324 -16.66 5.79 -3.90
CA LYS A 324 -16.37 5.12 -2.63
C LYS A 324 -15.02 4.39 -2.68
N PHE A 325 -14.73 3.65 -3.75
CA PHE A 325 -13.42 3.02 -3.94
C PHE A 325 -12.28 4.05 -3.97
N ARG A 326 -12.51 5.25 -4.51
CA ARG A 326 -11.52 6.34 -4.49
C ARG A 326 -11.24 6.89 -3.10
N LYS A 327 -12.24 6.92 -2.21
CA LYS A 327 -12.10 7.45 -0.83
C LYS A 327 -11.59 6.38 0.13
N GLU A 328 -12.08 5.16 0.00
CA GLU A 328 -11.77 4.05 0.88
C GLU A 328 -11.64 2.75 0.06
N PRO A 329 -10.46 2.48 -0.53
CA PRO A 329 -10.24 1.28 -1.34
C PRO A 329 -10.45 -0.02 -0.56
N ARG A 330 -10.27 0.00 0.77
CA ARG A 330 -10.40 -1.15 1.68
C ARG A 330 -11.83 -1.70 1.76
N ILE A 331 -12.82 -0.97 1.25
CA ILE A 331 -14.21 -1.44 1.17
C ILE A 331 -14.34 -2.72 0.33
N ILE A 332 -13.37 -2.99 -0.57
CA ILE A 332 -13.24 -4.25 -1.32
C ILE A 332 -13.10 -5.49 -0.42
N ASN A 333 -12.65 -5.32 0.83
CA ASN A 333 -12.51 -6.43 1.77
C ASN A 333 -13.82 -6.77 2.48
N GLN A 334 -14.93 -6.12 2.13
CA GLN A 334 -16.23 -6.26 2.76
C GLN A 334 -17.27 -6.66 1.70
N PRO A 335 -17.25 -7.93 1.22
CA PRO A 335 -18.12 -8.40 0.14
C PRO A 335 -19.61 -8.19 0.45
N GLU A 336 -20.02 -8.36 1.71
CA GLU A 336 -21.40 -8.12 2.17
C GLU A 336 -21.86 -6.68 1.96
N LYS A 337 -21.01 -5.70 2.31
CA LYS A 337 -21.35 -4.28 2.11
C LYS A 337 -21.35 -3.89 0.64
N LEU A 338 -20.47 -4.51 -0.15
CA LEU A 338 -20.44 -4.29 -1.59
C LEU A 338 -21.71 -4.80 -2.26
N SER A 339 -22.19 -5.99 -1.91
CA SER A 339 -23.44 -6.51 -2.46
C SER A 339 -24.67 -5.69 -2.03
N GLU A 340 -24.67 -5.08 -0.84
CA GLU A 340 -25.68 -4.08 -0.47
C GLU A 340 -25.62 -2.82 -1.35
N TYR A 341 -24.42 -2.30 -1.65
CA TYR A 341 -24.30 -1.10 -2.48
C TYR A 341 -24.71 -1.33 -3.94
N LEU A 342 -24.58 -2.55 -4.44
CA LEU A 342 -25.05 -2.95 -5.76
C LEU A 342 -26.59 -3.02 -5.79
N LYS A 343 -27.25 -3.55 -4.75
CA LYS A 343 -28.72 -3.64 -4.66
C LYS A 343 -29.45 -2.28 -4.54
N VAL A 344 -28.73 -1.22 -4.18
CA VAL A 344 -29.28 0.13 -3.95
C VAL A 344 -29.06 1.06 -5.17
N ALA A 345 -28.23 0.65 -6.12
CA ALA A 345 -27.99 1.35 -7.39
C ALA A 345 -29.04 0.97 -8.44
#